data_AF-A0A4R5XHC4-F1
#
_entry.id   AF-A0A4R5XHC4-F1
#
_cell.length_a   1.000
_cell.length_b   1.000
_cell.length_c   1.000
_cell.angle_alpha   90.00
_cell.angle_beta   90.00
_cell.angle_gamma   90.00
#
_symmetry.space_group_name_H-M   'P 1'
#
loop_
_entity.id
_entity.type
_entity.pdbx_description
1 polymer ?
#
loop_
_entity_poly.entity_id
_entity_poly.type
_entity_poly.pdbx_seq_one_letter_code
_entity_poly.pdbx_strand_id
1 'polypeptide(L)'
;MTGQRITLPHCSSFDCTVPSKSELRPPKLAPSTWQLYFTDWIQRHQAQGDKKLNVAQAAKEAGSEYANLTPEQKEPYKRRSLAAKEARERELAAWQRTLTPDDIKRENAFRTAQRKAGKSRRGNIKDPNAPKKPLSAYFMFLHHIRSHPELVREVFGDERETTSQSVLAAAKWRSMTDEERKPFLARAEQEKLDYEAARRLYEEGTPGFETTISFNLPSPSPFLSSSPTGPTFMFPPPPSPSSPQGAKQQHYQYQYQPQQFGQVHIEQQQQQIQQHQQGLMPPPAQSHSPHLREFSSESEVDSEGFVTDEGDDHRRRPPAVRRS
;
A
#
# COMPACT_ATOMS: atom_id res chain seq x y z
N MET A 1 34.48 55.06 18.61
CA MET A 1 34.32 53.64 18.25
C MET A 1 32.99 53.14 18.78
N THR A 2 31.95 53.19 17.96
CA THR A 2 30.60 52.74 18.29
C THR A 2 30.18 51.76 17.20
N GLY A 3 30.34 50.47 17.46
CA GLY A 3 30.02 49.40 16.52
C GLY A 3 28.51 49.19 16.43
N GLN A 4 27.92 49.49 15.28
CA GLN A 4 26.56 49.09 14.94
C GLN A 4 26.52 47.60 14.62
N ARG A 5 25.80 46.83 15.45
CA ARG A 5 25.43 45.43 15.15
C ARG A 5 24.43 45.42 14.00
N ILE A 6 24.85 44.87 12.87
CA ILE A 6 23.97 44.53 11.74
C ILE A 6 23.20 43.27 12.15
N THR A 7 21.91 43.42 12.47
CA THR A 7 21.00 42.28 12.64
C THR A 7 20.55 41.80 11.27
N LEU A 8 20.99 40.61 10.87
CA LEU A 8 20.50 39.92 9.68
C LEU A 8 19.02 39.53 9.86
N PRO A 9 18.16 39.68 8.83
CA PRO A 9 16.77 39.27 8.91
C PRO A 9 16.68 37.75 9.08
N HIS A 10 15.93 37.36 10.09
CA HIS A 10 15.60 35.98 10.43
C HIS A 10 14.96 35.30 9.22
N CYS A 11 15.55 34.19 8.77
CA CYS A 11 15.01 33.34 7.73
C CYS A 11 13.60 32.90 8.16
N SER A 12 12.58 33.31 7.39
CA SER A 12 11.20 32.90 7.62
C SER A 12 11.10 31.40 7.41
N SER A 13 11.16 30.68 8.52
CA SER A 13 10.74 29.30 8.61
C SER A 13 9.34 29.20 8.03
N PHE A 14 9.20 28.43 6.94
CA PHE A 14 7.91 27.97 6.44
C PHE A 14 7.11 27.46 7.63
N ASP A 15 6.06 28.20 7.95
CA ASP A 15 5.09 27.84 8.98
C ASP A 15 4.47 26.50 8.58
N CYS A 16 5.00 25.40 9.14
CA CYS A 16 4.34 24.09 9.15
C CYS A 16 3.17 24.15 10.14
N THR A 17 2.28 25.14 10.01
CA THR A 17 1.07 25.23 10.80
C THR A 17 0.09 24.21 10.23
N VAL A 18 -0.37 23.28 11.08
CA VAL A 18 -1.41 22.33 10.68
C VAL A 18 -2.63 23.12 10.19
N PRO A 19 -3.09 22.93 8.94
CA PRO A 19 -4.16 23.75 8.38
C PRO A 19 -5.44 23.59 9.22
N SER A 20 -6.12 24.70 9.50
CA SER A 20 -7.31 24.71 10.37
C SER A 20 -8.58 24.25 9.65
N LYS A 21 -8.57 24.21 8.31
CA LYS A 21 -9.67 23.82 7.43
C LYS A 21 -9.17 22.88 6.34
N SER A 22 -10.07 22.03 5.82
CA SER A 22 -9.79 21.22 4.63
C SER A 22 -9.75 22.12 3.40
N GLU A 23 -8.60 22.13 2.72
CA GLU A 23 -8.40 22.81 1.43
C GLU A 23 -9.05 22.01 0.29
N LEU A 24 -9.17 20.70 0.47
CA LEU A 24 -9.69 19.78 -0.53
C LEU A 24 -11.22 19.71 -0.54
N ARG A 25 -11.80 19.92 -1.74
CA ARG A 25 -13.25 19.88 -1.97
C ARG A 25 -13.64 18.70 -2.86
N PRO A 26 -13.78 17.49 -2.30
CA PRO A 26 -14.20 16.33 -3.09
C PRO A 26 -15.65 16.45 -3.57
N PRO A 27 -16.00 15.85 -4.71
CA PRO A 27 -17.37 15.78 -5.20
C PRO A 27 -18.37 15.22 -4.18
N LYS A 28 -19.53 15.87 -4.06
CA LYS A 28 -20.61 15.49 -3.14
C LYS A 28 -21.17 14.12 -3.48
N LEU A 29 -21.73 13.44 -2.46
CA LEU A 29 -22.42 12.14 -2.65
C LEU A 29 -23.54 12.26 -3.66
N ALA A 30 -23.62 11.26 -4.57
CA ALA A 30 -24.71 11.17 -5.52
C ALA A 30 -26.02 10.93 -4.75
N PRO A 31 -27.11 11.62 -5.12
CA PRO A 31 -28.38 11.48 -4.44
C PRO A 31 -28.92 10.06 -4.63
N SER A 32 -29.48 9.50 -3.56
CA SER A 32 -30.18 8.22 -3.61
C SER A 32 -31.49 8.35 -4.39
N THR A 33 -32.02 7.21 -4.81
CA THR A 33 -33.32 7.12 -5.50
C THR A 33 -34.43 7.80 -4.71
N TRP A 34 -34.47 7.58 -3.40
CA TRP A 34 -35.41 8.24 -2.49
C TRP A 34 -35.17 9.75 -2.40
N GLN A 35 -33.91 10.20 -2.32
CA GLN A 35 -33.61 11.63 -2.25
C GLN A 35 -34.07 12.36 -3.51
N LEU A 36 -33.90 11.77 -4.70
CA LEU A 36 -34.41 12.31 -5.96
C LEU A 36 -35.94 12.38 -5.98
N TYR A 37 -36.61 11.33 -5.49
CA TYR A 37 -38.06 11.35 -5.37
C TYR A 37 -38.53 12.45 -4.41
N PHE A 38 -37.88 12.53 -3.24
CA PHE A 38 -38.25 13.49 -2.20
C PHE A 38 -38.03 14.93 -2.66
N THR A 39 -36.94 15.23 -3.37
CA THR A 39 -36.73 16.56 -3.96
C THR A 39 -37.82 16.92 -4.95
N ASP A 40 -38.20 15.99 -5.84
CA ASP A 40 -39.27 16.22 -6.82
C ASP A 40 -40.65 16.31 -6.15
N TRP A 41 -40.88 15.57 -5.06
CA TRP A 41 -42.10 15.65 -4.23
C TRP A 41 -42.23 17.03 -3.58
N ILE A 42 -41.16 17.54 -2.97
CA ILE A 42 -41.14 18.88 -2.36
C ILE A 42 -41.41 19.95 -3.41
N GLN A 43 -40.77 19.88 -4.58
CA GLN A 43 -40.97 20.83 -5.67
C GLN A 43 -42.43 20.86 -6.15
N ARG A 44 -43.05 19.69 -6.31
CA ARG A 44 -44.48 19.58 -6.68
C ARG A 44 -45.39 20.22 -5.64
N HIS A 45 -45.14 19.98 -4.35
CA HIS A 45 -45.96 20.52 -3.27
C HIS A 45 -45.74 22.03 -3.07
N GLN A 46 -44.53 22.53 -3.28
CA GLN A 46 -44.24 23.97 -3.29
C GLN A 46 -44.89 24.69 -4.48
N ALA A 47 -44.98 24.04 -5.64
CA ALA A 47 -45.68 24.60 -6.79
C ALA A 47 -47.21 24.59 -6.62
N GLN A 48 -47.75 23.64 -5.85
CA GLN A 48 -49.18 23.50 -5.61
C GLN A 48 -49.69 24.32 -4.41
N GLY A 49 -48.81 24.73 -3.49
CA GLY A 49 -49.20 25.42 -2.26
C GLY A 49 -48.30 26.59 -1.88
N ASP A 50 -48.92 27.71 -1.50
CA ASP A 50 -48.25 28.94 -1.03
C ASP A 50 -47.82 28.87 0.46
N LYS A 51 -47.99 27.72 1.11
CA LYS A 51 -47.65 27.53 2.53
C LYS A 51 -46.32 26.81 2.69
N LYS A 52 -45.48 27.36 3.58
CA LYS A 52 -44.20 26.78 3.98
C LYS A 52 -44.40 25.38 4.57
N LEU A 53 -43.96 24.36 3.83
CA LEU A 53 -44.06 22.96 4.23
C LEU A 53 -43.21 22.68 5.48
N ASN A 54 -43.77 21.92 6.43
CA ASN A 54 -42.99 21.36 7.52
C ASN A 54 -42.21 20.13 7.00
N VAL A 55 -40.88 20.22 7.02
CA VAL A 55 -39.98 19.19 6.45
C VAL A 55 -40.21 17.81 7.08
N ALA A 56 -40.51 17.74 8.38
CA ALA A 56 -40.74 16.45 9.05
C ALA A 56 -42.04 15.78 8.58
N GLN A 57 -43.11 16.57 8.43
CA GLN A 57 -44.38 16.08 7.91
C GLN A 57 -44.27 15.69 6.44
N ALA A 58 -43.61 16.53 5.63
CA ALA A 58 -43.33 16.27 4.23
C ALA A 58 -42.56 14.95 4.02
N ALA A 59 -41.54 14.68 4.84
CA ALA A 59 -40.79 13.43 4.76
C ALA A 59 -41.67 12.20 5.08
N LYS A 60 -42.60 12.32 6.03
CA LYS A 60 -43.53 11.25 6.40
C LYS A 60 -44.53 10.95 5.28
N GLU A 61 -45.13 11.99 4.70
CA GLU A 61 -46.09 11.88 3.60
C GLU A 61 -45.41 11.33 2.33
N ALA A 62 -44.31 11.94 1.91
CA ALA A 62 -43.55 11.48 0.76
C ALA A 62 -43.04 10.05 0.94
N GLY A 63 -42.66 9.66 2.17
CA GLY A 63 -42.18 8.31 2.48
C GLY A 63 -43.28 7.26 2.30
N SER A 64 -44.50 7.58 2.76
CA SER A 64 -45.69 6.74 2.54
C SER A 64 -46.02 6.60 1.05
N GLU A 65 -46.03 7.71 0.31
CA GLU A 65 -46.27 7.69 -1.13
C GLU A 65 -45.22 6.86 -1.88
N TYR A 66 -43.94 7.08 -1.57
CA TYR A 66 -42.85 6.35 -2.21
C TYR A 66 -42.90 4.84 -1.91
N ALA A 67 -43.34 4.44 -0.71
CA ALA A 67 -43.54 3.04 -0.39
C ALA A 67 -44.58 2.40 -1.34
N ASN A 68 -45.68 3.11 -1.60
CA ASN A 68 -46.80 2.64 -2.43
C ASN A 68 -46.56 2.74 -3.95
N LEU A 69 -45.52 3.45 -4.41
CA LEU A 69 -45.19 3.52 -5.84
C LEU A 69 -44.84 2.15 -6.43
N THR A 70 -45.30 1.93 -7.66
CA THR A 70 -44.98 0.72 -8.42
C THR A 70 -43.49 0.67 -8.81
N PRO A 71 -42.93 -0.51 -9.11
CA PRO A 71 -41.55 -0.62 -9.60
C PRO A 71 -41.28 0.23 -10.84
N GLU A 72 -42.27 0.34 -11.74
CA GLU A 72 -42.19 1.15 -12.97
C GLU A 72 -42.12 2.65 -12.67
N GLN A 73 -42.91 3.12 -11.69
CA GLN A 73 -42.85 4.53 -11.24
C GLN A 73 -41.54 4.86 -10.53
N LYS A 74 -40.91 3.87 -9.87
CA LYS A 74 -39.60 4.00 -9.24
C LYS A 74 -38.44 3.97 -10.23
N GLU A 75 -38.62 3.34 -11.39
CA GLU A 75 -37.60 3.15 -12.41
C GLU A 75 -36.92 4.44 -12.92
N PRO A 76 -37.63 5.54 -13.25
CA PRO A 76 -36.98 6.78 -13.67
C PRO A 76 -36.06 7.36 -12.58
N TYR A 77 -36.44 7.24 -11.30
CA TYR A 77 -35.61 7.69 -10.18
C TYR A 77 -34.39 6.79 -10.00
N LYS A 78 -34.53 5.47 -10.20
CA LYS A 78 -33.38 4.53 -10.16
C LYS A 78 -32.39 4.85 -11.27
N ARG A 79 -32.87 5.10 -12.49
CA ARG A 79 -32.02 5.47 -13.63
C ARG A 79 -31.29 6.79 -13.38
N ARG A 80 -31.98 7.82 -12.88
CA ARG A 80 -31.36 9.11 -12.51
C ARG A 80 -30.32 8.95 -11.39
N SER A 81 -30.61 8.14 -10.38
CA SER A 81 -29.69 7.81 -9.28
C SER A 81 -28.44 7.10 -9.78
N LEU A 82 -28.58 6.12 -10.68
CA LEU A 82 -27.45 5.43 -11.30
C LEU A 82 -26.62 6.37 -12.17
N ALA A 83 -27.25 7.19 -13.02
CA ALA A 83 -26.56 8.17 -13.83
C ALA A 83 -25.81 9.20 -12.98
N ALA A 84 -26.41 9.65 -11.87
CA ALA A 84 -25.75 10.57 -10.94
C ALA A 84 -24.56 9.93 -10.21
N LYS A 85 -24.63 8.62 -9.88
CA LYS A 85 -23.48 7.87 -9.33
C LYS A 85 -22.35 7.79 -10.34
N GLU A 86 -22.64 7.44 -11.58
CA GLU A 86 -21.65 7.33 -12.64
C GLU A 86 -21.00 8.69 -12.96
N ALA A 87 -21.81 9.76 -13.04
CA ALA A 87 -21.30 11.12 -13.21
C ALA A 87 -20.36 11.52 -12.07
N ARG A 88 -20.72 11.19 -10.82
CA ARG A 88 -19.85 11.44 -9.67
C ARG A 88 -18.57 10.64 -9.72
N GLU A 89 -18.60 9.37 -10.14
CA GLU A 89 -17.39 8.56 -10.25
C GLU A 89 -16.42 9.16 -11.28
N ARG A 90 -16.94 9.66 -12.41
CA ARG A 90 -16.15 10.41 -13.40
C ARG A 90 -15.57 11.69 -12.79
N GLU A 91 -16.39 12.48 -12.11
CA GLU A 91 -15.96 13.73 -11.45
C GLU A 91 -14.94 13.47 -10.34
N LEU A 92 -15.13 12.40 -9.55
CA LEU A 92 -14.22 11.99 -8.49
C LEU A 92 -12.88 11.55 -9.06
N ALA A 93 -12.89 10.80 -10.17
CA ALA A 93 -11.67 10.42 -10.86
C ALA A 93 -10.97 11.63 -11.49
N ALA A 94 -11.71 12.58 -12.07
CA ALA A 94 -11.15 13.83 -12.58
C ALA A 94 -10.53 14.66 -11.43
N TRP A 95 -11.25 14.81 -10.31
CA TRP A 95 -10.78 15.49 -9.12
C TRP A 95 -9.52 14.82 -8.54
N GLN A 96 -9.48 13.49 -8.45
CA GLN A 96 -8.30 12.75 -8.00
C GLN A 96 -7.06 13.01 -8.87
N ARG A 97 -7.22 13.22 -10.18
CA ARG A 97 -6.12 13.58 -11.09
C ARG A 97 -5.60 15.01 -10.86
N THR A 98 -6.42 15.91 -10.31
CA THR A 98 -5.98 17.28 -9.99
C THR A 98 -5.20 17.36 -8.69
N LEU A 99 -5.25 16.32 -7.85
CA LEU A 99 -4.60 16.34 -6.54
C LEU A 99 -3.09 16.19 -6.69
N THR A 100 -2.34 17.12 -6.07
CA THR A 100 -0.90 16.95 -5.91
C THR A 100 -0.57 16.13 -4.66
N PRO A 101 0.61 15.48 -4.63
CA PRO A 101 1.16 14.84 -3.43
C PRO A 101 1.15 15.76 -2.20
N ASP A 102 1.47 17.04 -2.40
CA ASP A 102 1.48 18.05 -1.34
C ASP A 102 0.09 18.37 -0.81
N ASP A 103 -0.92 18.47 -1.69
CA ASP A 103 -2.31 18.63 -1.29
C ASP A 103 -2.80 17.44 -0.46
N ILE A 104 -2.45 16.23 -0.88
CA ILE A 104 -2.78 14.99 -0.16
C ILE A 104 -2.08 14.97 1.20
N LYS A 105 -0.81 15.37 1.28
CA LYS A 105 -0.04 15.45 2.54
C LYS A 105 -0.65 16.46 3.51
N ARG A 106 -0.99 17.68 3.05
CA ARG A 106 -1.64 18.72 3.87
C ARG A 106 -3.01 18.27 4.38
N GLU A 107 -3.86 17.73 3.51
CA GLU A 107 -5.18 17.23 3.92
C GLU A 107 -5.05 16.04 4.89
N ASN A 108 -4.07 15.17 4.70
CA ASN A 108 -3.80 14.05 5.59
C ASN A 108 -3.33 14.50 6.97
N ALA A 109 -2.53 15.57 7.05
CA ALA A 109 -2.16 16.20 8.32
C ALA A 109 -3.40 16.76 9.02
N PHE A 110 -4.26 17.48 8.30
CA PHE A 110 -5.54 17.99 8.81
C PHE A 110 -6.43 16.87 9.36
N ARG A 111 -6.68 15.81 8.58
CA ARG A 111 -7.52 14.68 9.01
C ARG A 111 -6.96 13.96 10.23
N THR A 112 -5.64 13.83 10.30
CA THR A 112 -4.98 13.22 11.46
C THR A 112 -5.17 14.09 12.70
N ALA A 113 -5.02 15.41 12.59
CA ALA A 113 -5.29 16.34 13.69
C ALA A 113 -6.76 16.30 14.13
N GLN A 114 -7.71 16.26 13.19
CA GLN A 114 -9.15 16.13 13.51
C GLN A 114 -9.48 14.81 14.23
N ARG A 115 -8.83 13.70 13.84
CA ARG A 115 -8.98 12.42 14.54
C ARG A 115 -8.39 12.47 15.96
N LYS A 116 -7.20 13.03 16.11
CA LYS A 116 -6.58 13.24 17.44
C LYS A 116 -7.42 14.13 18.35
N ALA A 117 -8.10 15.13 17.78
CA ALA A 117 -9.02 16.01 18.49
C ALA A 117 -10.42 15.41 18.72
N GLY A 118 -10.71 14.18 18.27
CA GLY A 118 -12.03 13.55 18.39
C GLY A 118 -13.13 14.15 17.52
N LYS A 119 -12.81 15.11 16.63
CA LYS A 119 -13.76 15.86 15.80
C LYS A 119 -14.16 15.14 14.51
N SER A 120 -13.42 14.10 14.12
CA SER A 120 -13.69 13.33 12.91
C SER A 120 -13.21 11.89 13.03
N ARG A 121 -13.84 10.97 12.29
CA ARG A 121 -13.36 9.59 12.06
C ARG A 121 -12.88 9.36 10.63
N ARG A 122 -12.73 10.42 9.82
CA ARG A 122 -12.37 10.31 8.40
C ARG A 122 -10.93 9.82 8.24
N GLY A 123 -10.74 8.79 7.41
CA GLY A 123 -9.43 8.24 7.07
C GLY A 123 -8.62 9.14 6.13
N ASN A 124 -7.32 8.86 6.05
CA ASN A 124 -6.38 9.54 5.15
C ASN A 124 -6.71 9.26 3.67
N ILE A 125 -6.49 10.24 2.80
CA ILE A 125 -6.48 10.06 1.34
C ILE A 125 -5.23 9.25 0.97
N LYS A 126 -5.42 8.26 0.09
CA LYS A 126 -4.32 7.51 -0.52
C LYS A 126 -3.92 8.18 -1.82
N ASP A 127 -2.63 8.42 -1.99
CA ASP A 127 -2.08 8.87 -3.26
C ASP A 127 -1.87 7.65 -4.19
N PRO A 128 -2.42 7.62 -5.41
CA PRO A 128 -2.17 6.55 -6.37
C PRO A 128 -0.74 6.54 -6.92
N ASN A 129 -0.03 7.68 -6.93
CA ASN A 129 1.30 7.83 -7.49
C ASN A 129 2.41 7.62 -6.45
N ALA A 130 2.08 7.61 -5.15
CA ALA A 130 3.07 7.37 -4.12
C ALA A 130 3.58 5.91 -4.17
N PRO A 131 4.91 5.69 -4.13
CA PRO A 131 5.46 4.35 -4.11
C PRO A 131 4.95 3.59 -2.88
N LYS A 132 4.67 2.29 -3.07
CA LYS A 132 4.20 1.42 -1.99
C LYS A 132 5.37 0.99 -1.13
N LYS A 133 5.21 1.01 0.19
CA LYS A 133 6.21 0.51 1.12
C LYS A 133 6.47 -0.99 0.85
N PRO A 134 7.73 -1.43 0.79
CA PRO A 134 8.08 -2.81 0.55
C PRO A 134 7.78 -3.67 1.77
N LEU A 135 7.75 -4.99 1.57
CA LEU A 135 7.53 -5.93 2.65
C LEU A 135 8.81 -6.06 3.49
N SER A 136 8.65 -6.21 4.81
CA SER A 136 9.78 -6.62 5.66
C SER A 136 10.10 -8.10 5.40
N ALA A 137 11.35 -8.51 5.66
CA ALA A 137 11.80 -9.91 5.53
C ALA A 137 10.85 -10.91 6.20
N TYR A 138 10.36 -10.59 7.41
CA TYR A 138 9.38 -11.42 8.10
C TYR A 138 8.05 -11.55 7.35
N PHE A 139 7.55 -10.46 6.75
CA PHE A 139 6.31 -10.51 5.97
C PHE A 139 6.49 -11.23 4.63
N MET A 140 7.68 -11.15 4.03
CA MET A 140 8.03 -11.97 2.87
C MET A 140 8.04 -13.45 3.24
N PHE A 141 8.62 -13.81 4.38
CA PHE A 141 8.57 -15.17 4.91
C PHE A 141 7.13 -15.64 5.18
N LEU A 142 6.30 -14.79 5.80
CA LEU A 142 4.90 -15.11 6.03
C LEU A 142 4.12 -15.32 4.71
N HIS A 143 4.42 -14.50 3.70
CA HIS A 143 3.85 -14.69 2.36
C HIS A 143 4.32 -16.00 1.73
N HIS A 144 5.60 -16.33 1.89
CA HIS A 144 6.19 -17.58 1.42
C HIS A 144 5.54 -18.79 2.09
N ILE A 145 5.32 -18.81 3.41
CA ILE A 145 4.57 -19.89 4.06
C ILE A 145 3.18 -20.00 3.44
N ARG A 146 2.45 -18.88 3.33
CA ARG A 146 1.07 -18.88 2.84
C ARG A 146 0.92 -19.28 1.38
N SER A 147 1.96 -19.12 0.56
CA SER A 147 1.95 -19.55 -0.84
C SER A 147 2.25 -21.04 -1.02
N HIS A 148 2.72 -21.72 0.02
CA HIS A 148 3.20 -23.10 0.01
C HIS A 148 2.31 -23.96 0.93
N PRO A 149 1.33 -24.72 0.41
CA PRO A 149 0.38 -25.49 1.20
C PRO A 149 1.03 -26.47 2.20
N GLU A 150 2.20 -26.99 1.86
CA GLU A 150 3.03 -27.84 2.70
C GLU A 150 3.54 -27.09 3.94
N LEU A 151 4.04 -25.86 3.76
CA LEU A 151 4.50 -25.01 4.86
C LEU A 151 3.33 -24.50 5.69
N VAL A 152 2.17 -24.26 5.08
CA VAL A 152 0.93 -23.96 5.81
C VAL A 152 0.60 -25.10 6.77
N ARG A 153 0.62 -26.35 6.30
CA ARG A 153 0.35 -27.51 7.16
C ARG A 153 1.44 -27.73 8.21
N GLU A 154 2.70 -27.51 7.88
CA GLU A 154 3.81 -27.68 8.81
C GLU A 154 3.79 -26.62 9.93
N VAL A 155 3.60 -25.35 9.57
CA VAL A 155 3.74 -24.22 10.49
C VAL A 155 2.42 -23.88 11.18
N PHE A 156 1.30 -23.95 10.48
CA PHE A 156 -0.02 -23.58 11.01
C PHE A 156 -0.91 -24.77 11.35
N GLY A 157 -0.65 -25.95 10.79
CA GLY A 157 -1.52 -27.11 10.94
C GLY A 157 -2.93 -26.81 10.41
N ASP A 158 -3.94 -27.09 11.24
CA ASP A 158 -5.35 -26.82 10.93
C ASP A 158 -5.83 -25.45 11.40
N GLU A 159 -4.94 -24.64 12.00
CA GLU A 159 -5.31 -23.35 12.56
C GLU A 159 -5.75 -22.36 11.48
N ARG A 160 -6.93 -21.75 11.66
CA ARG A 160 -7.52 -20.80 10.70
C ARG A 160 -7.49 -19.38 11.21
N GLU A 161 -7.30 -19.20 12.51
CA GLU A 161 -7.31 -17.90 13.16
C GLU A 161 -6.01 -17.14 12.84
N THR A 162 -6.14 -15.97 12.20
CA THR A 162 -4.98 -15.22 11.67
C THR A 162 -4.02 -14.77 12.77
N THR A 163 -4.51 -14.47 13.97
CA THR A 163 -3.65 -14.07 15.11
C THR A 163 -2.80 -15.25 15.57
N SER A 164 -3.42 -16.42 15.78
CA SER A 164 -2.73 -17.66 16.15
C SER A 164 -1.71 -18.08 15.11
N GLN A 165 -2.06 -18.03 13.82
CA GLN A 165 -1.10 -18.26 12.73
C GLN A 165 0.08 -17.29 12.80
N SER A 166 -0.16 -16.02 13.11
CA SER A 166 0.92 -15.02 13.22
C SER A 166 1.87 -15.32 14.38
N VAL A 167 1.37 -15.88 15.49
CA VAL A 167 2.20 -16.33 16.62
C VAL A 167 3.07 -17.52 16.22
N LEU A 168 2.49 -18.52 15.53
CA LEU A 168 3.22 -19.71 15.06
C LEU A 168 4.30 -19.35 14.03
N ALA A 169 3.98 -18.50 13.05
CA ALA A 169 4.97 -18.00 12.09
C ALA A 169 6.11 -17.23 12.79
N ALA A 170 5.79 -16.40 13.78
CA ALA A 170 6.80 -15.68 14.54
C ALA A 170 7.69 -16.61 15.36
N ALA A 171 7.15 -17.71 15.91
CA ALA A 171 7.94 -18.73 16.58
C ALA A 171 8.90 -19.43 15.59
N LYS A 172 8.39 -19.87 14.44
CA LYS A 172 9.20 -20.50 13.37
C LYS A 172 10.31 -19.56 12.88
N TRP A 173 10.00 -18.29 12.64
CA TRP A 173 11.00 -17.29 12.20
C TRP A 173 12.15 -17.11 13.20
N ARG A 174 11.85 -17.16 14.51
CA ARG A 174 12.87 -17.06 15.56
C ARG A 174 13.73 -18.33 15.65
N SER A 175 13.16 -19.50 15.40
CA SER A 175 13.89 -20.77 15.41
C SER A 175 14.73 -21.04 14.16
N MET A 176 14.50 -20.31 13.06
CA MET A 176 15.30 -20.42 11.83
C MET A 176 16.74 -19.94 12.05
N THR A 177 17.68 -20.51 11.29
CA THR A 177 19.08 -20.06 11.30
C THR A 177 19.26 -18.78 10.49
N ASP A 178 20.42 -18.15 10.61
CA ASP A 178 20.73 -16.93 9.87
C ASP A 178 20.83 -17.19 8.36
N GLU A 179 21.28 -18.38 7.96
CA GLU A 179 21.36 -18.82 6.57
C GLU A 179 19.97 -18.98 5.95
N GLU A 180 19.02 -19.55 6.68
CA GLU A 180 17.63 -19.70 6.24
C GLU A 180 16.91 -18.35 6.15
N ARG A 181 17.26 -17.40 7.03
CA ARG A 181 16.71 -16.03 7.01
C ARG A 181 17.37 -15.14 5.95
N LYS A 182 18.63 -15.40 5.60
CA LYS A 182 19.43 -14.62 4.65
C LYS A 182 18.72 -14.28 3.32
N PRO A 183 18.06 -15.21 2.60
CA PRO A 183 17.39 -14.86 1.35
C PRO A 183 16.24 -13.85 1.55
N PHE A 184 15.51 -13.93 2.66
CA PHE A 184 14.43 -13.00 2.98
C PHE A 184 14.98 -11.64 3.41
N LEU A 185 16.06 -11.62 4.19
CA LEU A 185 16.74 -10.39 4.61
C LEU A 185 17.32 -9.64 3.40
N ALA A 186 18.04 -10.34 2.52
CA ALA A 186 18.62 -9.77 1.32
C ALA A 186 17.55 -9.21 0.37
N ARG A 187 16.45 -9.95 0.13
CA ARG A 187 15.34 -9.47 -0.71
C ARG A 187 14.66 -8.24 -0.10
N ALA A 188 14.42 -8.23 1.21
CA ALA A 188 13.81 -7.09 1.89
C ALA A 188 14.71 -5.84 1.88
N GLU A 189 16.02 -6.02 1.98
CA GLU A 189 16.99 -4.93 1.85
C GLU A 189 16.99 -4.35 0.43
N GLN A 190 16.99 -5.20 -0.59
CA GLN A 190 16.89 -4.76 -1.98
C GLN A 190 15.59 -3.98 -2.25
N GLU A 191 14.43 -4.54 -1.88
CA GLU A 191 13.15 -3.85 -2.07
C GLU A 191 13.06 -2.54 -1.28
N LYS A 192 13.72 -2.48 -0.11
CA LYS A 192 13.87 -1.23 0.65
C LYS A 192 14.65 -0.20 -0.14
N LEU A 193 15.81 -0.54 -0.69
CA LEU A 193 16.61 0.38 -1.49
C LEU A 193 15.85 0.87 -2.73
N ASP A 194 15.16 -0.03 -3.43
CA ASP A 194 14.35 0.32 -4.61
C ASP A 194 13.21 1.28 -4.24
N TYR A 195 12.54 1.03 -3.12
CA TYR A 195 11.51 1.93 -2.59
C TYR A 195 12.08 3.29 -2.19
N GLU A 196 13.24 3.33 -1.54
CA GLU A 196 13.87 4.59 -1.14
C GLU A 196 14.26 5.43 -2.36
N ALA A 197 14.77 4.79 -3.43
CA ALA A 197 15.03 5.44 -4.71
C ALA A 197 13.74 5.95 -5.36
N ALA A 198 12.70 5.11 -5.46
CA ALA A 198 11.40 5.50 -6.03
C ALA A 198 10.73 6.63 -5.23
N ARG A 199 10.80 6.59 -3.90
CA ARG A 199 10.27 7.64 -3.01
C ARG A 199 11.02 8.94 -3.17
N ARG A 200 12.35 8.89 -3.31
CA ARG A 200 13.16 10.09 -3.54
C ARG A 200 12.78 10.74 -4.88
N LEU A 201 12.67 9.96 -5.96
CA LEU A 201 12.21 10.46 -7.25
C LEU A 201 10.79 11.04 -7.19
N TYR A 202 9.91 10.44 -6.40
CA TYR A 202 8.56 10.93 -6.18
C TYR A 202 8.51 12.25 -5.38
N GLU A 203 9.39 12.41 -4.39
CA GLU A 203 9.52 13.65 -3.61
C GLU A 203 10.19 14.77 -4.41
N GLU A 204 11.20 14.44 -5.23
CA GLU A 204 11.91 15.39 -6.10
C GLU A 204 11.13 15.73 -7.39
N GLY A 205 10.28 14.82 -7.87
CA GLY A 205 9.50 14.93 -9.09
C GLY A 205 8.01 14.76 -8.83
N THR A 206 7.30 15.86 -8.61
CA THR A 206 5.83 15.87 -8.70
C THR A 206 5.43 15.94 -10.18
N PRO A 207 4.52 15.07 -10.69
CA PRO A 207 4.94 14.05 -11.65
C PRO A 207 4.14 14.09 -12.97
N GLY A 208 4.86 13.95 -14.09
CA GLY A 208 4.28 13.48 -15.34
C GLY A 208 4.22 11.96 -15.32
N PHE A 209 3.01 11.42 -15.43
CA PHE A 209 2.66 10.08 -15.91
C PHE A 209 3.82 9.23 -16.43
N GLU A 210 4.23 8.18 -15.73
CA GLU A 210 4.61 6.91 -16.37
C GLU A 210 4.25 5.72 -15.47
N THR A 211 3.38 4.88 -16.02
CA THR A 211 2.92 3.61 -15.46
C THR A 211 4.03 2.59 -15.66
N THR A 212 5.04 2.54 -14.79
CA THR A 212 6.03 1.46 -14.82
C THR A 212 5.72 0.46 -13.72
N ILE A 213 4.75 -0.41 -14.01
CA ILE A 213 4.73 -1.73 -13.40
C ILE A 213 5.85 -2.51 -14.10
N SER A 214 7.01 -2.62 -13.45
CA SER A 214 8.05 -3.58 -13.82
C SER A 214 7.55 -4.99 -13.50
N PHE A 215 6.74 -5.55 -14.41
CA PHE A 215 6.61 -6.99 -14.55
C PHE A 215 7.60 -7.38 -15.66
N ASN A 216 8.60 -8.19 -15.34
CA ASN A 216 9.46 -8.82 -16.34
C ASN A 216 8.59 -9.70 -17.26
N LEU A 217 8.11 -9.12 -18.35
CA LEU A 217 7.65 -9.84 -19.54
C LEU A 217 8.72 -9.65 -20.62
N PRO A 218 9.23 -10.73 -21.23
CA PRO A 218 10.21 -10.60 -22.31
C PRO A 218 9.58 -9.88 -23.51
N SER A 219 10.22 -8.79 -23.90
CA SER A 219 9.93 -8.01 -25.11
C SER A 219 10.04 -8.90 -26.35
N PRO A 220 9.01 -8.99 -27.21
CA PRO A 220 9.18 -9.59 -28.53
C PRO A 220 9.88 -8.60 -29.46
N SER A 221 11.04 -8.99 -29.97
CA SER A 221 11.80 -8.25 -30.99
C SER A 221 10.99 -8.07 -32.30
N PRO A 222 11.28 -7.03 -33.09
CA PRO A 222 10.48 -6.66 -34.25
C PRO A 222 10.83 -7.51 -35.47
N PHE A 223 9.85 -8.22 -36.01
CA PHE A 223 9.95 -8.78 -37.37
C PHE A 223 9.38 -7.79 -38.37
N LEU A 224 10.26 -7.22 -39.18
CA LEU A 224 9.95 -6.66 -40.49
C LEU A 224 9.43 -7.79 -41.39
N SER A 225 8.27 -7.64 -42.03
CA SER A 225 8.08 -8.00 -43.46
C SER A 225 6.67 -7.66 -43.98
N SER A 226 6.63 -6.74 -44.95
CA SER A 226 5.82 -6.75 -46.19
C SER A 226 4.33 -7.16 -46.18
N SER A 227 3.47 -6.22 -46.61
CA SER A 227 2.19 -6.49 -47.30
C SER A 227 2.38 -7.38 -48.54
N PRO A 228 1.34 -8.10 -49.02
CA PRO A 228 0.40 -7.47 -49.96
C PRO A 228 -1.08 -7.96 -49.90
N THR A 229 -1.98 -7.02 -50.21
CA THR A 229 -3.26 -7.12 -50.98
C THR A 229 -4.17 -8.37 -50.94
N GLY A 230 -5.45 -8.13 -50.59
CA GLY A 230 -6.64 -8.78 -51.19
C GLY A 230 -7.53 -9.62 -50.24
N PRO A 231 -8.80 -9.92 -50.62
CA PRO A 231 -9.92 -8.98 -50.55
C PRO A 231 -11.03 -9.39 -49.56
N THR A 232 -11.86 -8.40 -49.24
CA THR A 232 -13.15 -8.39 -48.53
C THR A 232 -13.95 -9.69 -48.56
N PHE A 233 -14.17 -10.29 -47.39
CA PHE A 233 -15.28 -11.22 -47.15
C PHE A 233 -16.27 -10.57 -46.17
N MET A 234 -17.46 -10.26 -46.69
CA MET A 234 -18.61 -9.84 -45.90
C MET A 234 -19.11 -11.04 -45.08
N PHE A 235 -19.22 -10.88 -43.76
CA PHE A 235 -19.94 -11.81 -42.90
C PHE A 235 -21.30 -11.20 -42.51
N PRO A 236 -22.42 -11.95 -42.63
CA PRO A 236 -23.74 -11.47 -42.20
C PRO A 236 -23.88 -11.48 -40.66
N PRO A 237 -24.77 -10.67 -40.08
CA PRO A 237 -24.92 -10.54 -38.63
C PRO A 237 -25.60 -11.76 -37.99
N PRO A 238 -25.33 -12.06 -36.70
CA PRO A 238 -25.93 -13.20 -36.01
C PRO A 238 -27.35 -12.90 -35.49
N PRO A 239 -28.24 -13.91 -35.38
CA PRO A 239 -29.54 -13.75 -34.71
C PRO A 239 -29.41 -13.74 -33.18
N SER A 240 -30.28 -12.96 -32.54
CA SER A 240 -30.42 -12.79 -31.08
C SER A 240 -30.95 -14.05 -30.36
N PRO A 241 -30.74 -14.18 -29.03
CA PRO A 241 -30.82 -15.47 -28.33
C PRO A 241 -32.19 -15.79 -27.71
N SER A 242 -32.57 -17.06 -27.78
CA SER A 242 -33.60 -17.70 -26.95
C SER A 242 -32.97 -18.80 -26.09
N SER A 243 -33.02 -18.61 -24.77
CA SER A 243 -32.72 -19.61 -23.72
C SER A 243 -33.93 -20.54 -23.49
N PRO A 244 -33.89 -21.59 -22.63
CA PRO A 244 -32.75 -22.34 -22.07
C PRO A 244 -32.97 -23.88 -22.13
N GLN A 245 -31.94 -24.67 -21.74
CA GLN A 245 -31.99 -25.93 -20.93
C GLN A 245 -30.89 -26.93 -21.36
N GLY A 246 -30.26 -27.58 -20.37
CA GLY A 246 -29.63 -28.89 -20.55
C GLY A 246 -28.13 -28.97 -20.23
N ALA A 247 -27.82 -29.72 -19.18
CA ALA A 247 -26.50 -29.96 -18.60
C ALA A 247 -25.44 -30.59 -19.53
N LYS A 248 -24.15 -30.41 -19.18
CA LYS A 248 -23.14 -31.48 -19.08
C LYS A 248 -21.84 -30.97 -18.44
N GLN A 249 -21.38 -31.70 -17.41
CA GLN A 249 -20.07 -31.57 -16.77
C GLN A 249 -18.97 -31.99 -17.76
N GLN A 250 -17.91 -31.19 -17.85
CA GLN A 250 -16.65 -31.56 -18.51
C GLN A 250 -15.54 -31.47 -17.45
N HIS A 251 -14.97 -32.63 -17.15
CA HIS A 251 -13.86 -32.85 -16.23
C HIS A 251 -12.56 -32.42 -16.94
N TYR A 252 -11.84 -31.44 -16.40
CA TYR A 252 -10.54 -31.04 -16.92
C TYR A 252 -9.42 -31.70 -16.12
N GLN A 253 -8.75 -32.66 -16.76
CA GLN A 253 -7.52 -33.30 -16.28
C GLN A 253 -6.33 -32.42 -16.68
N TYR A 254 -5.65 -31.81 -15.70
CA TYR A 254 -4.42 -31.04 -15.95
C TYR A 254 -3.20 -31.96 -15.89
N GLN A 255 -2.54 -32.12 -17.03
CA GLN A 255 -1.25 -32.79 -17.16
C GLN A 255 -0.13 -31.75 -16.94
N TYR A 256 0.64 -31.90 -15.86
CA TYR A 256 1.79 -31.05 -15.56
C TYR A 256 3.03 -31.53 -16.34
N GLN A 257 3.68 -30.65 -17.09
CA GLN A 257 5.05 -30.81 -17.58
C GLN A 257 5.99 -29.88 -16.78
N PRO A 258 7.09 -30.38 -16.19
CA PRO A 258 8.05 -29.53 -15.49
C PRO A 258 8.90 -28.72 -16.49
N GLN A 259 8.85 -27.40 -16.40
CA GLN A 259 9.74 -26.51 -17.14
C GLN A 259 11.14 -26.47 -16.52
N GLN A 260 12.14 -26.96 -17.26
CA GLN A 260 13.57 -27.01 -16.93
C GLN A 260 14.27 -25.62 -16.97
N PHE A 261 13.55 -24.51 -16.84
CA PHE A 261 14.09 -23.16 -17.07
C PHE A 261 14.86 -22.56 -15.87
N GLY A 262 14.83 -23.21 -14.70
CA GLY A 262 15.45 -22.68 -13.47
C GLY A 262 16.93 -23.02 -13.27
N GLN A 263 17.48 -24.00 -14.00
CA GLN A 263 18.80 -24.55 -13.70
C GLN A 263 19.93 -23.80 -14.41
N VAL A 264 19.67 -23.32 -15.64
CA VAL A 264 20.67 -22.67 -16.51
C VAL A 264 21.12 -21.31 -15.97
N HIS A 265 20.24 -20.58 -15.26
CA HIS A 265 20.53 -19.25 -14.74
C HIS A 265 21.39 -19.29 -13.47
N ILE A 266 21.25 -20.35 -12.67
CA ILE A 266 22.03 -20.55 -11.45
C ILE A 266 23.47 -20.97 -11.80
N GLU A 267 23.67 -21.81 -12.82
CA GLU A 267 25.01 -22.18 -13.30
C GLU A 267 25.77 -20.99 -13.88
N GLN A 268 25.08 -20.12 -14.63
CA GLN A 268 25.72 -18.95 -15.24
C GLN A 268 26.18 -17.92 -14.20
N GLN A 269 25.42 -17.77 -13.10
CA GLN A 269 25.83 -16.94 -11.97
C GLN A 269 27.00 -17.54 -11.19
N GLN A 270 27.05 -18.87 -11.03
CA GLN A 270 28.19 -19.54 -10.38
C GLN A 270 29.48 -19.45 -11.21
N GLN A 271 29.40 -19.51 -12.55
CA GLN A 271 30.57 -19.29 -13.42
C GLN A 271 31.13 -17.87 -13.32
N GLN A 272 30.28 -16.84 -13.22
CA GLN A 272 30.75 -15.46 -13.03
C GLN A 272 31.44 -15.27 -11.67
N ILE A 273 30.93 -15.89 -10.61
CA ILE A 273 31.54 -15.85 -9.28
C ILE A 273 32.89 -16.58 -9.27
N GLN A 274 33.03 -17.67 -10.03
CA GLN A 274 34.28 -18.42 -10.11
C GLN A 274 35.35 -17.69 -10.94
N GLN A 275 34.98 -17.00 -12.03
CA GLN A 275 35.90 -16.16 -12.79
C GLN A 275 36.37 -14.94 -11.99
N HIS A 276 35.49 -14.34 -11.19
CA HIS A 276 35.86 -13.22 -10.32
C HIS A 276 36.88 -13.63 -9.25
N GLN A 277 36.79 -14.84 -8.71
CA GLN A 277 37.75 -15.38 -7.74
C GLN A 277 39.11 -15.74 -8.38
N GLN A 278 39.14 -16.17 -9.64
CA GLN A 278 40.40 -16.45 -10.36
C GLN A 278 41.16 -15.17 -10.79
N GLY A 279 40.47 -14.02 -10.83
CA GLY A 279 41.09 -12.71 -11.12
C GLY A 279 41.77 -12.02 -9.93
N LEU A 280 41.71 -12.60 -8.73
CA LEU A 280 42.24 -12.02 -7.48
C LEU A 280 43.47 -12.79 -6.95
N MET A 281 44.33 -13.32 -7.83
CA MET A 281 45.63 -13.84 -7.41
C MET A 281 46.67 -12.70 -7.38
N PRO A 282 47.34 -12.43 -6.24
CA PRO A 282 48.47 -11.51 -6.21
C PRO A 282 49.67 -12.14 -6.94
N PRO A 283 50.55 -11.33 -7.57
CA PRO A 283 51.74 -11.86 -8.23
C PRO A 283 52.70 -12.51 -7.22
N PRO A 284 53.50 -13.52 -7.62
CA PRO A 284 54.39 -14.21 -6.71
C PRO A 284 55.52 -13.28 -6.25
N ALA A 285 55.53 -12.99 -4.94
CA ALA A 285 56.63 -12.28 -4.30
C ALA A 285 57.86 -13.20 -4.25
N GLN A 286 58.95 -12.74 -4.86
CA GLN A 286 60.24 -13.40 -4.86
C GLN A 286 60.82 -13.44 -3.44
N SER A 287 61.45 -14.56 -3.14
CA SER A 287 62.17 -14.90 -1.92
C SER A 287 63.19 -13.85 -1.50
N HIS A 288 63.13 -13.36 -0.26
CA HIS A 288 64.31 -12.98 0.53
C HIS A 288 63.93 -12.90 2.03
N SER A 289 64.37 -13.90 2.80
CA SER A 289 64.76 -13.78 4.22
C SER A 289 66.26 -13.43 4.28
N PRO A 290 66.88 -13.05 5.42
CA PRO A 290 66.40 -13.00 6.81
C PRO A 290 66.78 -11.71 7.59
N HIS A 291 66.27 -11.49 8.80
CA HIS A 291 67.10 -11.23 10.00
C HIS A 291 66.26 -11.19 11.30
N LEU A 292 66.73 -11.94 12.30
CA LEU A 292 66.28 -11.98 13.71
C LEU A 292 66.24 -10.61 14.40
N ARG A 293 65.30 -10.44 15.34
CA ARG A 293 65.61 -10.09 16.74
C ARG A 293 64.47 -10.46 17.69
N GLU A 294 64.80 -11.33 18.64
CA GLU A 294 64.10 -11.51 19.92
C GLU A 294 63.95 -10.18 20.66
N PHE A 295 62.86 -10.00 21.39
CA PHE A 295 62.93 -9.54 22.79
C PHE A 295 61.67 -9.97 23.55
N SER A 296 61.93 -10.45 24.76
CA SER A 296 61.05 -11.12 25.72
C SER A 296 60.48 -10.13 26.74
N SER A 297 59.43 -10.56 27.46
CA SER A 297 59.02 -10.10 28.81
C SER A 297 58.33 -8.72 28.87
N GLU A 298 57.37 -8.39 29.74
CA GLU A 298 56.97 -8.92 31.04
C GLU A 298 55.57 -8.35 31.42
N SER A 299 55.00 -8.90 32.48
CA SER A 299 53.75 -8.60 33.20
C SER A 299 53.56 -7.15 33.69
N GLU A 300 52.31 -6.73 33.92
CA GLU A 300 51.93 -6.08 35.20
C GLU A 300 50.42 -6.22 35.42
N VAL A 301 50.08 -6.63 36.62
CA VAL A 301 48.77 -6.71 37.23
C VAL A 301 48.36 -5.33 37.72
N ASP A 302 47.07 -4.98 37.68
CA ASP A 302 46.58 -3.96 38.60
C ASP A 302 45.18 -4.28 39.10
N SER A 303 45.10 -4.18 40.42
CA SER A 303 44.01 -4.59 41.28
C SER A 303 43.70 -3.35 42.10
N GLU A 304 42.50 -2.79 42.03
CA GLU A 304 41.93 -2.05 43.17
C GLU A 304 40.40 -2.12 43.10
N GLY A 305 39.82 -2.62 44.19
CA GLY A 305 38.39 -2.56 44.45
C GLY A 305 38.02 -1.25 45.14
N PHE A 306 36.75 -0.85 44.99
CA PHE A 306 36.15 0.13 45.88
C PHE A 306 34.70 -0.26 46.23
N VAL A 307 34.58 -0.69 47.49
CA VAL A 307 33.53 -0.54 48.50
C VAL A 307 32.14 0.00 48.10
N THR A 308 31.16 -0.71 48.66
CA THR A 308 29.72 -0.51 48.84
C THR A 308 29.27 0.84 49.40
N ASP A 309 28.09 1.31 48.98
CA ASP A 309 27.21 2.12 49.84
C ASP A 309 25.74 1.82 49.55
N GLU A 310 25.00 1.51 50.62
CA GLU A 310 23.56 1.26 50.66
C GLU A 310 22.77 2.58 50.58
N GLY A 311 21.64 2.58 49.87
CA GLY A 311 20.74 3.72 49.80
C GLY A 311 19.31 3.33 49.47
N ASP A 312 18.60 2.88 50.49
CA ASP A 312 17.16 2.66 50.59
C ASP A 312 16.37 3.95 50.27
N ASP A 313 15.39 3.92 49.36
CA ASP A 313 14.20 4.78 49.47
C ASP A 313 12.96 4.11 48.83
N HIS A 314 12.20 3.47 49.70
CA HIS A 314 10.82 3.06 49.47
C HIS A 314 9.87 4.26 49.25
N ARG A 315 9.39 4.47 48.02
CA ARG A 315 8.10 5.17 47.78
C ARG A 315 7.05 4.26 47.17
N ARG A 316 6.26 3.65 48.06
CA ARG A 316 4.97 3.02 47.77
C ARG A 316 3.92 4.10 47.41
N ARG A 317 3.25 3.92 46.27
CA ARG A 317 2.03 4.65 45.91
C ARG A 317 0.81 4.07 46.66
N PRO A 318 -0.14 4.89 47.15
CA PRO A 318 -1.39 4.39 47.73
C PRO A 318 -2.45 4.04 46.67
N PRO A 319 -3.34 3.06 46.92
CA PRO A 319 -4.40 2.65 46.00
C PRO A 319 -5.66 3.53 46.09
N ALA A 320 -6.36 3.62 44.95
CA ALA A 320 -7.57 4.40 44.75
C ALA A 320 -8.80 3.81 45.46
N VAL A 321 -9.54 4.69 46.15
CA VAL A 321 -10.84 4.42 46.76
C VAL A 321 -11.92 4.33 45.68
N ARG A 322 -12.60 3.18 45.59
CA ARG A 322 -13.89 3.04 44.89
C ARG A 322 -14.98 3.69 45.75
N ARG A 323 -15.75 4.62 45.18
CA ARG A 323 -17.03 5.07 45.73
C ARG A 323 -18.13 4.10 45.30
N SER A 324 -18.97 3.74 46.26
CA SER A 324 -20.23 3.01 46.13
C SER A 324 -21.31 3.84 45.46
#